data_AF-A0A223VQZ4-F1
#
_entry.id   AF-A0A223VQZ4-F1
#
_cell.length_a   1.000
_cell.length_b   1.000
_cell.length_c   1.000
_cell.angle_alpha   90.00
_cell.angle_beta   90.00
_cell.angle_gamma   90.00
#
_symmetry.space_group_name_H-M   'P 1'
#
loop_
_entity.id
_entity.type
_entity.pdbx_description
1 polymer ?
#
loop_
_entity_poly.entity_id
_entity_poly.type
_entity_poly.pdbx_seq_one_letter_code
_entity_poly.pdbx_strand_id
1 'polypeptide(L)' 'MSKNKLDSQDEVGLGRVFRDTLFTSRTLVLPDGSTLAVSKARVTASTDEQFDFLQAHPELLQE' A
#
# COMPACT_ATOMS: atom_id res chain seq x y z
N MET A 1 1.50 -26.48 -9.51
CA MET A 1 1.04 -25.13 -9.87
C MET A 1 1.69 -24.16 -8.90
N SER A 2 2.89 -23.67 -9.23
CA SER A 2 3.66 -22.78 -8.37
C SER A 2 3.36 -21.32 -8.72
N LYS A 3 3.56 -20.44 -7.72
CA LYS A 3 3.83 -18.99 -7.79
C LYS A 3 2.58 -18.11 -7.98
N ASN A 4 2.16 -17.23 -7.06
CA ASN A 4 2.88 -16.43 -6.05
C ASN A 4 2.06 -16.24 -4.77
N LYS A 5 2.76 -16.22 -3.61
CA LYS A 5 2.26 -15.57 -2.40
C LYS A 5 1.96 -14.12 -2.75
N LEU A 6 0.69 -13.71 -2.76
CA LEU A 6 0.30 -12.32 -2.60
C LEU A 6 0.07 -12.08 -1.10
N ASP A 7 1.12 -12.33 -0.33
CA ASP A 7 1.23 -11.93 1.06
C ASP A 7 2.72 -11.66 1.29
N SER A 8 3.18 -10.58 0.67
CA SER A 8 4.39 -9.87 1.09
C SER A 8 4.00 -8.80 2.12
N GLN A 9 3.09 -9.17 3.03
CA GLN A 9 2.75 -8.38 4.21
C GLN A 9 3.35 -9.04 5.46
N ASP A 10 4.53 -9.65 5.31
CA ASP A 10 5.28 -10.24 6.41
C ASP A 10 6.79 -10.11 6.11
N GLU A 11 7.26 -8.87 6.03
CA GLU A 11 8.65 -8.57 6.37
C GLU A 11 8.66 -7.41 7.37
N VAL A 12 8.70 -7.83 8.63
CA VAL A 12 8.95 -7.09 9.87
C VAL A 12 9.85 -5.85 9.72
N GLY A 13 9.22 -4.69 9.54
CA GLY A 13 9.92 -3.42 9.61
C GLY A 13 8.97 -2.24 9.58
N LEU A 14 8.24 -1.98 10.67
CA LEU A 14 7.55 -0.70 10.97
C LEU A 14 6.87 -0.02 9.75
N GLY A 15 6.23 -0.79 8.86
CA GLY A 15 5.59 -0.24 7.68
C GLY A 15 4.45 0.69 8.09
N ARG A 16 4.43 1.92 7.56
CA ARG A 16 3.41 2.91 7.91
C ARG A 16 2.12 2.52 7.18
N VAL A 17 1.08 2.22 7.95
CA VAL A 17 -0.21 1.75 7.42
C VAL A 17 -1.10 2.94 7.10
N PHE A 18 -1.76 2.89 5.95
CA PHE A 18 -2.76 3.84 5.53
C PHE A 18 -4.09 3.14 5.29
N ARG A 19 -5.16 3.85 5.62
CA ARG A 19 -6.54 3.49 5.35
C ARG A 19 -7.07 4.26 4.16
N ASP A 20 -7.57 3.52 3.18
CA ASP A 20 -8.29 4.04 2.04
C ASP A 20 -9.75 4.32 2.43
N THR A 21 -10.17 5.58 2.27
CA THR A 21 -11.53 6.00 2.63
C THR A 21 -12.54 5.87 1.51
N LEU A 22 -12.08 5.71 0.26
CA LEU A 22 -12.93 5.64 -0.93
C LEU A 22 -13.18 4.20 -1.38
N PHE A 23 -12.17 3.34 -1.30
CA PHE A 23 -12.20 1.98 -1.84
C PHE A 23 -11.73 0.94 -0.82
N THR A 24 -12.43 -0.19 -0.75
CA THR A 24 -12.00 -1.32 0.06
C THR A 24 -10.92 -2.17 -0.62
N SER A 25 -10.76 -2.06 -1.94
CA SER A 25 -9.73 -2.77 -2.71
C SER A 25 -9.42 -2.02 -4.00
N ARG A 26 -8.14 -1.72 -4.25
CA ARG A 26 -7.65 -1.14 -5.51
C ARG A 26 -6.14 -1.38 -5.66
N THR A 27 -5.62 -1.19 -6.86
CA THR A 27 -4.18 -1.17 -7.13
C THR A 27 -3.75 0.26 -7.42
N LEU A 28 -2.81 0.77 -6.64
CA LEU A 28 -2.16 2.06 -6.85
C LEU A 28 -0.91 1.84 -7.70
N VAL A 29 -0.73 2.67 -8.73
CA VAL A 29 0.46 2.65 -9.58
C VAL A 29 1.30 3.87 -9.24
N LEU A 30 2.52 3.62 -8.78
CA LEU A 30 3.49 4.65 -8.42
C LEU A 30 4.13 5.25 -9.67
N PRO A 31 4.69 6.47 -9.59
CA PRO A 31 5.37 7.12 -10.72
C PRO A 31 6.55 6.32 -11.27
N ASP A 32 7.22 5.52 -10.42
CA ASP A 32 8.30 4.61 -10.82
C ASP A 32 7.79 3.36 -11.59
N GLY A 33 6.47 3.20 -11.73
CA GLY A 33 5.83 2.05 -12.38
C GLY A 33 5.59 0.86 -11.46
N SER A 34 6.12 0.91 -10.24
CA SER A 34 5.80 -0.04 -9.16
C SER A 34 4.32 0.05 -8.75
N THR A 35 3.78 -1.02 -8.15
CA THR A 35 2.36 -1.07 -7.75
C THR A 35 2.17 -1.42 -6.28
N LEU A 36 1.20 -0.78 -5.62
CA LEU A 36 0.73 -1.12 -4.27
C LEU A 36 -0.70 -1.65 -4.30
N ALA A 37 -0.92 -2.77 -3.62
CA ALA A 37 -2.26 -3.33 -3.46
C ALA A 37 -2.92 -2.80 -2.19
N VAL A 38 -4.07 -2.16 -2.33
CA VAL A 38 -4.98 -1.85 -1.22
C VAL A 38 -5.89 -3.06 -1.01
N SER A 39 -5.89 -3.63 0.19
CA SER A 39 -6.72 -4.76 0.58
C SER A 39 -7.44 -4.47 1.89
N LYS A 40 -8.74 -4.78 1.98
CA LYS A 40 -9.56 -4.45 3.17
C LYS A 40 -9.45 -2.97 3.58
N ALA A 41 -9.43 -2.08 2.59
CA ALA A 41 -9.23 -0.64 2.76
C ALA A 41 -7.87 -0.26 3.40
N ARG A 42 -6.86 -1.13 3.34
CA ARG A 42 -5.54 -0.88 3.94
C ARG A 42 -4.42 -1.10 2.93
N VAL A 43 -3.37 -0.30 3.08
CA VAL A 43 -2.11 -0.41 2.33
C VAL A 43 -0.95 -0.03 3.26
N THR A 44 0.19 -0.69 3.08
CA THR A 44 1.38 -0.46 3.90
C THR A 44 2.46 0.17 3.02
N ALA A 45 3.02 1.31 3.46
CA ALA A 45 4.24 1.85 2.88
C ALA A 45 5.46 1.18 3.52
N SER A 46 6.29 0.56 2.69
CA SER A 46 7.57 -0.04 3.09
C SER A 46 8.77 0.86 2.77
N THR A 47 8.60 1.90 1.96
CA THR A 47 9.66 2.85 1.58
C THR A 47 9.19 4.30 1.73
N ASP A 48 10.12 5.24 1.84
CA ASP A 48 9.80 6.67 1.93
C ASP A 48 9.08 7.18 0.68
N GLU A 49 9.39 6.66 -0.51
CA GLU A 49 8.69 7.01 -1.76
C GLU A 49 7.22 6.55 -1.75
N GLN A 50 6.95 5.35 -1.23
CA GLN A 50 5.59 4.87 -1.05
C GLN A 50 4.86 5.72 0.00
N PHE A 51 5.55 6.10 1.06
CA PHE A 51 4.97 6.95 2.10
C PHE A 51 4.60 8.34 1.58
N ASP A 52 5.51 9.01 0.88
CA ASP A 52 5.27 10.34 0.29
C ASP A 52 4.11 10.29 -0.71
N PHE A 53 4.09 9.25 -1.56
CA PHE A 53 2.98 9.00 -2.48
C PHE A 53 1.65 8.87 -1.72
N LEU A 54 1.56 7.98 -0.73
CA LEU A 54 0.32 7.78 0.04
C LEU A 54 -0.09 9.04 0.83
N GLN A 55 0.87 9.80 1.35
CA GLN A 55 0.60 11.03 2.10
C GLN A 55 0.12 12.18 1.19
N ALA A 56 0.51 12.20 -0.08
CA ALA A 56 0.04 13.18 -1.06
C ALA A 56 -1.45 13.00 -1.43
N HIS A 57 -2.05 11.88 -1.05
CA HIS A 57 -3.43 11.51 -1.36
C HIS A 57 -4.37 11.80 -0.18
N PRO A 58 -5.31 12.77 -0.28
CA PRO A 58 -6.19 13.13 0.83
C PRO A 58 -7.18 12.02 1.21
N GLU A 59 -7.43 11.06 0.32
CA GLU A 59 -8.30 9.92 0.62
C GLU A 59 -7.62 8.81 1.43
N LEU A 60 -6.29 8.82 1.51
CA LEU A 60 -5.47 7.84 2.21
C LEU A 60 -5.03 8.44 3.55
N LEU A 61 -5.57 7.89 4.64
CA LEU A 61 -5.31 8.39 5.99
C LEU A 61 -4.35 7.45 6.71
N GLN A 62 -3.26 7.98 7.27
CA GLN A 62 -2.36 7.18 8.09
C GLN A 62 -3.09 6.71 9.36
N GLU A 63 -2.97 5.42 9.69
CA GLU A 63 -3.50 4.81 10.92
C GLU A 63 -2.51 4.85 12.09
#